data_AF-A0A7W8D712-F1
#
_entry.id   AF-A0A7W8D712-F1
#
_cell.length_a   1.000
_cell.length_b   1.000
_cell.length_c   1.000
_cell.angle_alpha   90.00
_cell.angle_beta   90.00
_cell.angle_gamma   90.00
#
_symmetry.space_group_name_H-M   'P 1'
#
loop_
_entity.id
_entity.type
_entity.pdbx_description
1 polymer ?
#
loop_
_entity_poly.entity_id
_entity_poly.type
_entity_poly.pdbx_seq_one_letter_code
_entity_poly.pdbx_strand_id
1 'polypeptide(L)'
;MLDLTVIFVANNEEQSLMVFPPEADAVAYCEGLDVEAGEWLFWDNAGNPLEPRFEVPNKRGLFTVQNGTYRLVPAASPYRVELAVALSEIRHFEGPALFLSEAVVRNHIAVSSIRHDVSPGEIQLCVQADRGERP
;
A
#
# COMPACT_ATOMS: atom_id res chain seq x y z
N MET A 1 -11.34 16.71 4.93
CA MET A 1 -10.01 16.17 5.29
C MET A 1 -9.61 15.37 4.07
N LEU A 2 -8.52 15.71 3.38
CA LEU A 2 -8.17 15.09 2.10
C LEU A 2 -7.85 13.60 2.35
N ASP A 3 -8.61 12.70 1.72
CA ASP A 3 -8.25 11.29 1.60
C ASP A 3 -7.04 11.22 0.67
N LEU A 4 -5.83 11.32 1.24
CA LEU A 4 -4.60 11.11 0.51
C LEU A 4 -4.45 9.60 0.29
N THR A 5 -4.78 9.12 -0.91
CA THR A 5 -4.42 7.77 -1.33
C THR A 5 -2.91 7.72 -1.57
N VAL A 6 -2.20 6.99 -0.72
CA VAL A 6 -0.76 6.78 -0.84
C VAL A 6 -0.44 5.32 -1.11
N ILE A 7 0.73 5.07 -1.69
CA ILE A 7 1.38 3.77 -1.72
C ILE A 7 2.57 3.80 -0.78
N PHE A 8 2.65 2.79 0.08
CA PHE A 8 3.83 2.52 0.88
C PHE A 8 4.72 1.55 0.13
N VAL A 9 6.02 1.85 0.08
CA VAL A 9 7.02 1.03 -0.60
C VAL A 9 8.16 0.79 0.35
N ALA A 10 8.56 -0.47 0.55
CA ALA A 10 9.76 -0.78 1.31
C ALA A 10 10.85 -1.33 0.39
N ASN A 11 12.07 -0.82 0.56
CA ASN A 11 13.26 -1.52 0.07
C ASN A 11 13.61 -2.61 1.09
N ASN A 12 13.59 -3.86 0.65
CA ASN A 12 13.82 -5.00 1.53
C ASN A 12 15.27 -5.09 2.02
N GLU A 13 16.24 -4.58 1.24
CA GLU A 13 17.66 -4.61 1.61
C GLU A 13 18.02 -3.45 2.54
N GLU A 14 17.54 -2.25 2.25
CA GLU A 14 17.86 -1.05 3.03
C GLU A 14 16.98 -0.87 4.27
N GLN A 15 15.92 -1.66 4.39
CA GLN A 15 14.93 -1.55 5.47
C GLN A 15 14.35 -0.13 5.58
N SER A 16 14.20 0.53 4.43
CA SER A 16 13.65 1.88 4.31
C SER A 16 12.21 1.81 3.80
N LEU A 17 11.33 2.61 4.39
CA LEU A 17 9.94 2.78 3.95
C LEU A 17 9.78 4.15 3.32
N MET A 18 9.39 4.16 2.04
CA MET A 18 9.04 5.33 1.25
C MET A 18 7.53 5.44 1.08
N VAL A 19 7.02 6.68 1.01
CA VAL A 19 5.59 6.95 0.81
C VAL A 19 5.36 7.83 -0.41
N PHE A 20 4.55 7.34 -1.35
CA PHE A 20 4.30 7.99 -2.64
C PHE A 20 2.81 8.34 -2.82
N PRO A 21 2.47 9.63 -3.00
CA PRO A 21 1.18 10.07 -3.50
C PRO A 21 1.30 10.57 -4.97
N PRO A 22 0.80 9.86 -6.01
CA PRO A 22 -0.01 8.63 -6.05
C PRO A 22 0.78 7.36 -6.45
N GLU A 23 0.07 6.23 -6.71
CA GLU A 23 0.66 4.95 -7.20
C GLU A 23 1.62 5.12 -8.39
N ALA A 24 1.29 6.03 -9.32
CA ALA A 24 2.12 6.27 -10.49
C ALA A 24 3.55 6.69 -10.13
N ASP A 25 3.74 7.41 -9.01
CA ASP A 25 5.06 7.85 -8.56
C ASP A 25 5.86 6.69 -7.98
N ALA A 26 5.21 5.77 -7.26
CA ALA A 26 5.83 4.53 -6.77
C ALA A 26 6.29 3.65 -7.94
N VAL A 27 5.43 3.46 -8.95
CA VAL A 27 5.75 2.65 -10.14
C VAL A 27 6.87 3.28 -10.98
N ALA A 28 6.91 4.62 -11.05
CA ALA A 28 7.97 5.34 -11.76
C ALA A 28 9.31 5.29 -11.03
N TYR A 29 9.30 5.22 -9.69
CA TYR A 29 10.50 5.15 -8.87
C TYR A 29 11.12 3.75 -8.83
N CYS A 30 10.29 2.70 -8.67
CA CYS A 30 10.76 1.33 -8.52
C CYS A 30 10.98 0.66 -9.88
N GLU A 31 12.25 0.41 -10.23
CA GLU A 31 12.63 -0.21 -11.49
C GLU A 31 12.03 -1.63 -11.65
N GLY A 32 11.49 -1.92 -12.83
CA GLY A 32 10.80 -3.18 -13.12
C GLY A 32 11.67 -4.43 -12.89
N LEU A 33 12.99 -4.33 -13.06
CA LEU A 33 13.92 -5.44 -12.80
C LEU A 33 14.02 -5.78 -11.31
N ASP A 34 14.17 -4.76 -10.47
CA ASP A 34 14.30 -4.91 -9.01
C ASP A 34 12.97 -5.37 -8.41
N VAL A 35 11.85 -4.88 -8.99
CA VAL A 35 10.49 -5.33 -8.68
C VAL A 35 10.30 -6.80 -9.04
N GLU A 36 10.77 -7.24 -10.21
CA GLU A 36 10.76 -8.65 -10.61
C GLU A 36 11.65 -9.51 -9.72
N ALA A 37 12.76 -8.95 -9.22
CA ALA A 37 13.68 -9.62 -8.29
C ALA A 37 13.13 -9.70 -6.84
N GLY A 38 12.08 -8.95 -6.52
CA GLY A 38 11.45 -8.92 -5.20
C GLY A 38 12.18 -8.03 -4.18
N GLU A 39 12.97 -7.08 -4.64
CA GLU A 39 13.67 -6.09 -3.79
C GLU A 39 12.69 -5.06 -3.19
N TRP A 40 11.58 -4.84 -3.88
CA TRP A 40 10.53 -3.90 -3.49
C TRP A 40 9.28 -4.60 -2.97
N LEU A 41 8.78 -4.12 -1.82
CA LEU A 41 7.50 -4.52 -1.23
C LEU A 41 6.52 -3.35 -1.28
N PHE A 42 5.25 -3.62 -1.56
CA PHE A 42 4.23 -2.60 -1.80
C PHE A 42 3.00 -2.80 -0.92
N TRP A 43 2.42 -1.71 -0.43
CA TRP A 43 1.15 -1.70 0.27
C TRP A 43 0.27 -0.53 -0.15
N ASP A 44 -1.04 -0.75 -0.07
CA ASP A 44 -2.03 0.30 -0.30
C ASP A 44 -2.13 1.28 0.87
N ASN A 45 -3.00 2.26 0.73
CA ASN A 45 -3.23 3.29 1.74
C ASN A 45 -3.68 2.75 3.12
N ALA A 46 -4.31 1.58 3.17
CA ALA A 46 -4.74 0.93 4.40
C ALA A 46 -3.69 -0.04 4.97
N GLY A 47 -2.54 -0.18 4.29
CA GLY A 47 -1.48 -1.09 4.68
C GLY A 47 -1.67 -2.52 4.18
N ASN A 48 -2.65 -2.77 3.30
CA ASN A 48 -2.86 -4.09 2.70
C ASN A 48 -1.79 -4.38 1.65
N PRO A 49 -1.30 -5.62 1.56
CA PRO A 49 -0.24 -5.98 0.63
C PRO A 49 -0.70 -5.88 -0.83
N LEU A 50 0.17 -5.31 -1.66
CA LEU A 50 0.04 -5.26 -3.10
C LEU A 50 1.13 -6.11 -3.78
N GLU A 51 0.87 -6.55 -5.00
CA GLU A 51 1.85 -7.22 -5.84
C GLU A 51 1.93 -6.57 -7.23
N PRO A 52 3.14 -6.54 -7.83
CA PRO A 52 3.30 -6.05 -9.19
C PRO A 52 2.73 -7.05 -10.18
N ARG A 53 1.84 -6.58 -11.05
CA ARG A 53 1.36 -7.32 -12.21
C ARG A 53 1.95 -6.72 -13.47
N PHE A 54 2.92 -7.40 -14.06
CA PHE A 54 3.54 -6.98 -15.33
C PHE A 54 2.53 -7.09 -16.48
N GLU A 55 2.29 -5.95 -17.13
CA GLU A 55 1.51 -5.84 -18.36
C GLU A 55 2.41 -6.01 -19.58
N VAL A 56 3.63 -5.48 -19.49
CA VAL A 56 4.72 -5.72 -20.42
C VAL A 56 5.87 -6.33 -19.61
N PRO A 57 6.31 -7.58 -19.90
CA PRO A 57 7.42 -8.19 -19.19
C PRO A 57 8.76 -7.45 -19.42
N ASN A 58 9.66 -7.57 -18.46
CA ASN A 58 11.06 -7.18 -18.64
C ASN A 58 11.68 -7.98 -19.79
N LYS A 59 12.58 -7.36 -20.56
CA LYS A 59 13.36 -8.05 -21.60
C LYS A 59 14.83 -8.09 -21.21
N ARG A 60 15.40 -9.29 -21.27
CA ARG A 60 16.83 -9.54 -21.04
C ARG A 60 17.42 -10.11 -22.34
N GLY A 61 18.27 -9.34 -23.01
CA GLY A 61 18.99 -9.74 -24.22
C GLY A 61 20.50 -9.73 -24.01
N LEU A 62 21.25 -10.24 -25.00
CA LEU A 62 22.72 -10.34 -24.94
C LEU A 62 23.43 -8.97 -24.78
N PHE A 63 22.79 -7.87 -25.19
CA PHE A 63 23.39 -6.53 -25.16
C PHE A 63 22.45 -5.45 -24.61
N THR A 64 21.20 -5.78 -24.31
CA THR A 64 20.20 -4.82 -23.86
C THR A 64 19.35 -5.42 -22.76
N VAL A 65 19.09 -4.60 -21.74
CA VAL A 65 18.06 -4.88 -20.73
C VAL A 65 17.04 -3.75 -20.85
N GLN A 66 15.77 -4.12 -20.89
CA GLN A 66 14.68 -3.17 -20.97
C GLN A 66 13.67 -3.48 -19.85
N ASN A 67 13.40 -2.46 -19.04
CA ASN A 67 12.32 -2.50 -18.06
C ASN A 67 10.97 -2.65 -18.77
N GLY A 68 10.17 -3.57 -18.25
CA GLY A 68 8.77 -3.73 -18.59
C GLY A 68 7.91 -2.66 -17.90
N THR A 69 6.59 -2.84 -17.99
CA THR A 69 5.62 -2.01 -17.27
C THR A 69 4.72 -2.90 -16.43
N TYR A 70 4.42 -2.44 -15.22
CA TYR A 70 3.55 -3.13 -14.28
C TYR A 70 2.59 -2.14 -13.63
N ARG A 71 1.54 -2.69 -13.01
CA ARG A 71 0.68 -1.97 -12.09
C ARG A 71 0.61 -2.71 -10.77
N LEU A 72 0.22 -2.03 -9.71
CA LEU A 72 0.01 -2.68 -8.42
C LEU A 72 -1.41 -3.26 -8.36
N VAL A 73 -1.55 -4.48 -7.86
CA VAL A 73 -2.84 -5.12 -7.62
C VAL A 73 -2.88 -5.70 -6.21
N PRO A 74 -4.06 -5.87 -5.58
CA PRO A 74 -4.17 -6.56 -4.30
C PRO A 74 -3.47 -7.92 -4.37
N ALA A 75 -2.62 -8.21 -3.39
CA ALA A 75 -1.89 -9.45 -3.38
C ALA A 75 -2.84 -10.64 -3.23
N ALA A 76 -2.74 -11.62 -4.12
CA ALA A 76 -3.53 -12.85 -4.03
C ALA A 76 -2.95 -13.86 -3.01
N SER A 77 -1.66 -13.72 -2.69
CA SER A 77 -0.93 -14.66 -1.84
C SER A 77 -1.20 -14.41 -0.35
N PRO A 78 -1.62 -15.43 0.43
CA PRO A 78 -1.81 -15.31 1.87
C PRO A 78 -0.50 -15.19 2.65
N TYR A 79 0.65 -15.31 1.98
CA TYR A 79 1.97 -15.19 2.59
C TYR A 79 2.51 -13.76 2.58
N ARG A 80 1.77 -12.80 2.01
CA ARG A 80 2.17 -11.39 2.07
C ARG A 80 1.84 -10.82 3.43
N VAL A 81 2.81 -10.09 3.97
CA VAL A 81 2.76 -9.53 5.31
C VAL A 81 2.12 -8.15 5.25
N GLU A 82 1.15 -7.89 6.12
CA GLU A 82 0.55 -6.56 6.31
C GLU A 82 1.61 -5.52 6.70
N LEU A 83 1.44 -4.27 6.26
CA LEU A 83 2.41 -3.20 6.58
C LEU A 83 2.58 -3.04 8.09
N ALA A 84 1.49 -3.15 8.86
CA ALA A 84 1.52 -3.05 10.31
C ALA A 84 2.50 -4.04 10.96
N VAL A 85 2.66 -5.23 10.37
CA VAL A 85 3.60 -6.24 10.84
C VAL A 85 5.01 -5.94 10.33
N ALA A 86 5.15 -5.59 9.04
CA ALA A 86 6.45 -5.30 8.43
C ALA A 86 7.17 -4.10 9.05
N LEU A 87 6.43 -3.14 9.62
CA LEU A 87 6.99 -1.94 10.26
C LEU A 87 8.02 -2.21 11.36
N SER A 88 7.99 -3.38 12.03
CA SER A 88 9.01 -3.70 13.06
C SER A 88 10.41 -3.89 12.47
N GLU A 89 10.51 -4.18 11.18
CA GLU A 89 11.77 -4.40 10.48
C GLU A 89 12.28 -3.14 9.78
N ILE A 90 11.47 -2.08 9.71
CA ILE A 90 11.82 -0.81 9.05
C ILE A 90 12.67 0.05 9.97
N ARG A 91 13.78 0.57 9.45
CA ARG A 91 14.73 1.43 10.17
C ARG A 91 14.70 2.88 9.73
N HIS A 92 14.31 3.12 8.49
CA HIS A 92 14.35 4.45 7.87
C HIS A 92 13.00 4.78 7.26
N PHE A 93 12.58 6.04 7.39
CA PHE A 93 11.32 6.54 6.85
C PHE A 93 11.61 7.73 5.94
N GLU A 94 11.11 7.65 4.72
CA GLU A 94 11.32 8.62 3.66
C GLU A 94 9.99 8.99 3.01
N GLY A 95 9.90 10.23 2.52
CA GLY A 95 8.71 10.73 1.84
C GLY A 95 8.19 12.04 2.44
N PRO A 96 6.90 12.36 2.23
CA PRO A 96 6.29 13.59 2.74
C PRO A 96 6.47 13.71 4.25
N ALA A 97 6.62 14.94 4.76
CA ALA A 97 6.91 15.22 6.17
C ALA A 97 5.97 14.53 7.18
N LEU A 98 4.76 14.17 6.74
CA LEU A 98 3.78 13.46 7.55
C LEU A 98 4.15 12.00 7.84
N PHE A 99 4.98 11.34 7.02
CA PHE A 99 5.25 9.89 7.13
C PHE A 99 6.64 9.54 7.64
N LEU A 100 7.30 10.45 8.36
CA LEU A 100 8.68 10.30 8.81
C LEU A 100 8.85 9.46 10.10
N SER A 101 7.83 8.70 10.51
CA SER A 101 7.94 7.83 11.69
C SER A 101 6.92 6.69 11.68
N GLU A 102 7.30 5.58 12.32
CA GLU A 102 6.45 4.40 12.49
C GLU A 102 5.10 4.74 13.13
N ALA A 103 5.10 5.54 14.22
CA ALA A 103 3.89 5.88 14.95
C ALA A 103 2.86 6.59 14.05
N VAL A 104 3.31 7.48 13.16
CA VAL A 104 2.40 8.17 12.24
C VAL A 104 1.89 7.22 11.16
N VAL A 105 2.74 6.35 10.60
CA VAL A 105 2.31 5.35 9.62
C VAL A 105 1.26 4.41 10.24
N ARG A 106 1.49 3.91 11.46
CA ARG A 106 0.53 3.05 12.19
C ARG A 106 -0.81 3.74 12.41
N ASN A 107 -0.79 5.00 12.83
CA ASN A 107 -2.02 5.75 13.02
C ASN A 107 -2.75 5.98 11.69
N HIS A 108 -2.03 6.26 10.61
CA HIS A 108 -2.59 6.45 9.27
C HIS A 108 -3.27 5.18 8.75
N ILE A 109 -2.60 4.02 8.82
CA ILE A 109 -3.20 2.75 8.36
C ILE A 109 -4.44 2.41 9.21
N ALA A 110 -4.39 2.58 10.53
CA ALA A 110 -5.54 2.28 11.40
C ALA A 110 -6.77 3.12 11.04
N VAL A 111 -6.59 4.43 10.77
CA VAL A 111 -7.69 5.31 10.33
C VAL A 111 -8.17 4.95 8.93
N SER A 112 -7.25 4.55 8.04
CA SER A 112 -7.56 4.22 6.64
C SER A 112 -8.28 2.89 6.48
N SER A 113 -7.93 1.86 7.27
CA SER A 113 -8.62 0.55 7.25
C SER A 113 -10.09 0.68 7.68
N ILE A 114 -10.37 1.52 8.69
CA ILE A 114 -11.76 1.80 9.11
C ILE A 114 -12.60 2.38 7.97
N ARG A 115 -12.00 3.21 7.10
CA ARG A 115 -12.70 3.79 5.96
C ARG A 115 -12.91 2.80 4.82
N HIS A 116 -12.07 1.77 4.73
CA HIS A 116 -12.17 0.73 3.70
C HIS A 116 -13.24 -0.32 4.04
N ASP A 117 -13.45 -0.63 5.32
CA ASP A 117 -14.44 -1.62 5.77
C ASP A 117 -15.89 -1.11 5.76
N VAL A 118 -16.10 0.21 5.75
CA VAL A 118 -17.47 0.77 5.67
C VAL A 118 -17.94 0.76 4.21
N SER A 119 -18.55 -0.34 3.78
CA SER A 119 -19.34 -0.36 2.55
C SER A 119 -20.49 0.67 2.65
N PRO A 120 -20.77 1.47 1.60
CA PRO A 120 -21.83 2.48 1.61
C PRO A 120 -23.25 1.97 1.94
N GLY A 121 -23.46 0.65 1.98
CA GLY A 121 -24.75 0.02 2.24
C GLY A 121 -25.11 -0.20 3.73
N GLU A 122 -24.17 -0.12 4.67
CA GLU A 122 -24.45 -0.50 6.07
C GLU A 122 -24.87 0.66 6.99
N ILE A 123 -24.71 1.91 6.54
CA ILE A 123 -25.10 3.08 7.34
C ILE A 123 -26.63 3.21 7.48
N GLN A 124 -27.42 2.50 6.66
CA GLN A 124 -28.88 2.58 6.70
C GLN A 124 -29.52 1.79 7.85
N LEU A 125 -28.83 0.81 8.47
CA LEU A 125 -29.47 -0.07 9.47
C LEU A 125 -29.46 0.48 10.90
N CYS A 126 -28.49 1.34 11.28
CA CYS A 126 -28.38 1.81 12.66
C CYS A 126 -29.30 2.98 13.02
N VAL A 127 -29.94 3.64 12.04
CA VAL A 127 -30.80 4.82 12.29
C VAL A 127 -32.29 4.45 12.42
N GLN A 128 -32.70 3.22 12.09
CA GLN A 128 -34.11 2.81 12.15
C GLN A 128 -34.51 2.02 13.41
N ALA A 129 -33.57 1.67 14.29
CA ALA A 129 -33.85 0.88 15.49
C ALA A 129 -34.31 1.70 16.71
N ASP A 130 -34.41 3.04 16.62
CA ASP A 130 -34.76 3.91 17.77
C ASP A 130 -36.13 4.63 17.63
N ARG A 131 -37.06 4.05 16.86
CA ARG A 131 -38.45 4.55 16.78
C ARG A 131 -39.48 3.43 17.02
N GLY A 132 -39.59 3.03 18.27
CA GLY A 132 -40.64 2.17 18.82
C GLY A 132 -40.05 1.40 20.00
N GLU A 133 -40.55 1.45 21.23
CA GLU A 133 -41.85 1.81 21.78
C GLU A 133 -41.62 2.35 23.20
N ARG A 134 -42.46 3.28 23.67
CA ARG A 134 -42.67 3.47 25.11
C ARG A 134 -44.14 3.15 25.42
N PRO A 135 -44.40 2.42 26.52
CA PRO A 135 -45.74 1.91 26.87
C PRO A 135 -46.74 3.02 27.21
#